data_AF-A0A7I4BNV0-F1
#
_entry.id   AF-A0A7I4BNV0-F1
#
_cell.length_a   1.000
_cell.length_b   1.000
_cell.length_c   1.000
_cell.angle_alpha   90.00
_cell.angle_beta   90.00
_cell.angle_gamma   90.00
#
_symmetry.space_group_name_H-M   'P 1'
#
loop_
_entity.id
_entity.type
_entity.pdbx_description
1 polymer ?
#
loop_
_entity_poly.entity_id
_entity_poly.type
_entity_poly.pdbx_seq_one_letter_code
_entity_poly.pdbx_strand_id
1 'polypeptide(L)'
;MGEQGEQVAVEMAATGVVGQRLDKLDESFLMALDYMIQQAEHDDRERWLLEVIKDVVLAQLTQKFPSQVQIVGILCRTPDKDARLEVLRRCAGGGGTFDQVGGGKIELPAVNLNDVGDQADDIIASIEEKAKVEDRRLLARLVLAREEARSMLGGGLEDERIESNKRKNLPQPEVEFLTKITGMKPGPELHKKLARVLAGQDEGQDILDPEKVRQLDNYVARSNSIIKKKEPPPPVLPVRPGLLIQTVNKVLQGMYSTNTARGVTVQQMEWIRKEIMEILQKMAFLESDKSRPTSTGVKQESILNKTPL
;
A
#
# COMPACT_ATOMS: atom_id res chain seq x y z
N MET A 1 -2.29 27.64 34.32
CA MET A 1 -2.22 27.30 32.89
C MET A 1 -2.30 25.79 32.82
N GLY A 2 -3.24 25.23 32.05
CA GLY A 2 -3.46 23.78 32.02
C GLY A 2 -2.44 23.05 31.14
N GLU A 3 -2.25 21.76 31.37
CA GLU A 3 -1.32 20.86 30.64
C GLU A 3 -1.46 20.96 29.11
N GLN A 4 -2.67 21.19 28.60
CA GLN A 4 -2.93 21.40 27.16
C GLN A 4 -2.26 22.66 26.59
N GLY A 5 -2.16 23.73 27.38
CA GLY A 5 -1.50 24.97 26.94
C GLY A 5 0.03 24.83 26.88
N GLU A 6 0.60 23.98 27.75
CA GLU A 6 2.02 23.67 27.74
C GLU A 6 2.41 22.83 26.53
N GLN A 7 1.61 21.80 26.20
CA GLN A 7 1.83 20.97 25.00
C GLN A 7 1.83 21.80 23.71
N VAL A 8 0.83 22.68 23.53
CA VAL A 8 0.74 23.56 22.35
C VAL A 8 1.91 24.53 22.27
N ALA A 9 2.37 25.07 23.40
CA ALA A 9 3.52 25.97 23.43
C ALA A 9 4.82 25.26 23.01
N VAL A 10 5.02 24.01 23.47
CA VAL A 10 6.17 23.18 23.10
C VAL A 10 6.14 22.84 21.61
N GLU A 11 4.99 22.47 21.06
CA GLU A 11 4.83 22.16 19.64
C GLU A 11 5.13 23.39 18.75
N MET A 12 4.65 24.57 19.14
CA MET A 12 4.95 25.82 18.44
C MET A 12 6.45 26.18 18.50
N ALA A 13 7.08 25.99 19.66
CA ALA A 13 8.51 26.24 19.83
C ALA A 13 9.35 25.27 18.97
N ALA A 14 9.01 23.98 19.00
CA ALA A 14 9.63 22.96 18.16
C ALA A 14 9.46 23.31 16.67
N THR A 15 8.27 23.71 16.23
CA THR A 15 8.00 24.10 14.84
C THR A 15 8.91 25.25 14.41
N GLY A 16 9.06 26.29 15.23
CA GLY A 16 9.95 27.41 14.94
C GLY A 16 11.42 27.00 14.83
N VAL A 17 11.92 26.17 15.75
CA VAL A 17 13.33 25.75 15.78
C VAL A 17 13.66 24.79 14.65
N VAL A 18 12.80 23.78 14.42
CA VAL A 18 13.00 22.79 13.37
C VAL A 18 12.92 23.47 12.00
N GLY A 19 12.00 24.41 11.79
CA GLY A 19 11.84 25.10 10.51
C GLY A 19 13.10 25.87 10.09
N GLN A 20 13.81 26.47 11.05
CA GLN A 20 15.06 27.19 10.79
C GLN A 20 16.27 26.28 10.53
N ARG A 21 16.19 25.01 10.94
CA ARG A 21 17.31 24.06 10.92
C ARG A 21 17.07 22.84 10.05
N LEU A 22 15.91 22.73 9.42
CA LEU A 22 15.52 21.56 8.64
C LEU A 22 16.55 21.21 7.55
N ASP A 23 17.07 22.22 6.84
CA ASP A 23 18.08 22.03 5.79
C ASP A 23 19.48 21.67 6.33
N LYS A 24 19.66 21.72 7.65
CA LYS A 24 20.90 21.34 8.35
C LYS A 24 20.77 19.97 9.02
N LEU A 25 19.59 19.34 9.00
CA LEU A 25 19.40 17.99 9.51
C LEU A 25 20.00 17.01 8.51
N ASP A 26 20.82 16.09 9.00
CA ASP A 26 21.38 15.03 8.18
C ASP A 26 20.43 13.84 8.04
N GLU A 27 20.76 12.92 7.13
CA GLU A 27 19.97 11.71 6.86
C GLU A 27 19.89 10.77 8.08
N SER A 28 20.81 10.90 9.05
CA SER A 28 20.87 10.05 10.26
C SER A 28 20.05 10.61 11.42
N PHE A 29 19.59 11.86 11.33
CA PHE A 29 18.94 12.56 12.42
C PHE A 29 17.70 11.84 12.96
N LEU A 30 16.83 11.35 12.07
CA LEU A 30 15.63 10.59 12.48
C LEU A 30 16.00 9.27 13.15
N MET A 31 17.07 8.60 12.70
CA MET A 31 17.55 7.36 13.30
C MET A 31 18.14 7.62 14.70
N ALA A 32 18.87 8.72 14.86
CA ALA A 32 19.38 9.15 16.16
C ALA A 32 18.24 9.52 17.12
N LEU A 33 17.20 10.23 16.63
CA LEU A 33 15.99 10.51 17.42
C LEU A 33 15.29 9.23 17.86
N ASP A 34 15.11 8.26 16.96
CA ASP A 34 14.49 6.98 17.30
C ASP A 34 15.30 6.22 18.37
N TYR A 35 16.63 6.26 18.26
CA TYR A 35 17.51 5.68 19.28
C TYR A 35 17.36 6.41 20.63
N MET A 36 17.31 7.74 20.64
CA MET A 36 17.13 8.52 21.89
C MET A 36 15.76 8.26 22.52
N ILE A 37 14.68 8.18 21.73
CA ILE A 37 13.34 7.82 22.22
C ILE A 37 13.35 6.43 22.85
N GLN A 38 14.05 5.47 22.25
CA GLN A 38 14.19 4.12 22.80
C GLN A 38 14.99 4.09 24.10
N GLN A 39 15.99 4.97 24.28
CA GLN A 39 16.79 5.05 25.50
C GLN A 39 16.07 5.79 26.64
N ALA A 40 15.09 6.63 26.33
CA ALA A 40 14.28 7.38 27.29
C ALA A 40 13.21 6.51 28.00
N GLU A 41 13.56 5.28 28.43
CA GLU A 41 12.64 4.34 29.10
C GLU A 41 12.22 4.77 30.52
N HIS A 42 12.93 5.72 31.14
CA HIS A 42 12.73 6.09 32.55
C HIS A 42 12.25 7.53 32.77
N ASP A 43 12.19 8.37 31.73
CA ASP A 43 11.67 9.73 31.82
C ASP A 43 10.58 9.95 30.77
N ASP A 44 9.32 9.85 31.22
CA ASP A 44 8.13 10.04 30.38
C ASP A 44 8.08 11.44 29.74
N ARG A 45 8.67 12.46 30.38
CA ARG A 45 8.69 13.83 29.83
C ARG A 45 9.73 13.98 28.74
N GLU A 46 10.93 13.44 28.94
CA GLU A 46 11.98 13.44 27.92
C GLU A 46 11.51 12.68 26.68
N ARG A 47 10.94 11.49 26.89
CA ARG A 47 10.37 10.68 25.81
C ARG A 47 9.27 11.42 25.05
N TRP A 48 8.31 12.01 25.76
CA TRP A 48 7.24 12.80 25.14
C TRP A 48 7.79 13.96 24.32
N LEU A 49 8.78 14.70 24.83
CA LEU A 49 9.39 15.82 24.11
C LEU A 49 10.08 15.37 22.82
N LEU A 50 10.81 14.25 22.88
CA LEU A 50 11.47 13.67 21.70
C LEU A 50 10.45 13.17 20.66
N GLU A 51 9.34 12.59 21.09
CA GLU A 51 8.23 12.21 20.21
C GLU A 51 7.61 13.45 19.53
N VAL A 52 7.37 14.54 20.26
CA VAL A 52 6.88 15.81 19.69
C VAL A 52 7.87 16.38 18.67
N ILE A 53 9.17 16.40 18.98
CA ILE A 53 10.20 16.89 18.05
C ILE A 53 10.20 16.04 16.78
N LYS A 54 10.13 14.71 16.91
CA LYS A 54 10.07 13.79 15.77
C LYS A 54 8.85 14.08 14.90
N ASP A 55 7.68 14.22 15.50
CA ASP A 55 6.43 14.51 14.78
C ASP A 55 6.51 15.84 14.03
N VAL A 56 7.04 16.88 14.66
CA VAL A 56 7.25 18.21 14.04
C VAL A 56 8.23 18.12 12.86
N VAL A 57 9.35 17.40 13.01
CA VAL A 57 10.34 17.21 11.93
C VAL A 57 9.69 16.49 10.75
N LEU A 58 8.96 15.40 11.01
CA LEU A 58 8.27 14.65 9.96
C LEU A 58 7.19 15.50 9.27
N ALA A 59 6.44 16.31 10.01
CA ALA A 59 5.43 17.21 9.45
C ALA A 59 6.06 18.23 8.50
N GLN A 60 7.18 18.86 8.89
CA GLN A 60 7.85 19.85 8.05
C GLN A 60 8.55 19.23 6.84
N LEU A 61 9.14 18.03 6.97
CA LEU A 61 9.65 17.28 5.83
C LEU A 61 8.54 16.94 4.84
N THR A 62 7.38 16.54 5.34
CA THR A 62 6.23 16.20 4.49
C THR A 62 5.76 17.40 3.66
N GLN A 63 5.77 18.61 4.22
CA GLN A 63 5.43 19.84 3.50
C GLN A 63 6.40 20.16 2.34
N LYS A 64 7.65 19.69 2.41
CA LYS A 64 8.65 19.89 1.35
C LYS A 64 8.57 18.85 0.23
N PHE A 65 7.80 17.77 0.39
CA PHE A 65 7.67 16.77 -0.66
C PHE A 65 6.89 17.30 -1.88
N PRO A 66 7.13 16.75 -3.08
CA PRO A 66 6.27 17.04 -4.24
C PRO A 66 4.80 16.77 -3.94
N SER A 67 3.89 17.53 -4.56
CA SER A 67 2.45 17.45 -4.27
C SER A 67 1.87 16.03 -4.45
N GLN A 68 2.34 15.29 -5.46
CA GLN A 68 1.97 13.91 -5.70
C GLN A 68 2.27 13.02 -4.49
N VAL A 69 3.47 13.15 -3.92
CA VAL A 69 3.94 12.36 -2.78
C VAL A 69 3.15 12.72 -1.53
N GLN A 70 2.85 14.01 -1.32
CA GLN A 70 2.02 14.46 -0.20
C GLN A 70 0.62 13.82 -0.25
N ILE A 71 -0.02 13.85 -1.43
CA ILE A 71 -1.35 13.24 -1.62
C ILE A 71 -1.30 11.74 -1.39
N VAL A 72 -0.32 11.02 -1.95
CA VAL A 72 -0.15 9.57 -1.68
C VAL A 72 -0.02 9.30 -0.18
N GLY A 73 0.75 10.12 0.53
CA GLY A 73 0.91 10.03 1.98
C GLY A 73 -0.38 10.31 2.77
N ILE A 74 -1.22 11.23 2.31
CA ILE A 74 -2.56 11.48 2.89
C ILE A 74 -3.46 10.27 2.65
N LEU A 75 -3.55 9.77 1.42
CA LEU A 75 -4.39 8.61 1.06
C LEU A 75 -4.03 7.37 1.87
N CYS A 76 -2.74 7.11 2.11
CA CYS A 76 -2.30 5.98 2.93
C CYS A 76 -2.70 6.08 4.41
N ARG A 77 -3.01 7.30 4.90
CA ARG A 77 -3.48 7.55 6.27
C ARG A 77 -4.99 7.63 6.37
N THR A 78 -5.71 7.66 5.25
CA THR A 78 -7.17 7.73 5.19
C THR A 78 -7.78 6.31 5.13
N PRO A 79 -8.39 5.80 6.22
CA PRO A 79 -8.92 4.43 6.24
C PRO A 79 -10.19 4.26 5.40
N ASP A 80 -11.06 5.26 5.40
CA ASP A 80 -12.33 5.22 4.70
C ASP A 80 -12.16 5.50 3.20
N LYS A 81 -12.82 4.68 2.37
CA LYS A 81 -12.73 4.77 0.91
C LYS A 81 -13.37 6.06 0.39
N ASP A 82 -14.54 6.42 0.89
CA ASP A 82 -15.25 7.61 0.41
C ASP A 82 -14.46 8.87 0.77
N ALA A 83 -13.85 8.91 1.96
CA ALA A 83 -12.94 9.98 2.35
C ALA A 83 -11.69 10.05 1.44
N ARG A 84 -11.11 8.92 1.02
CA ARG A 84 -10.00 8.92 0.04
C ARG A 84 -10.43 9.49 -1.30
N LEU A 85 -11.59 9.08 -1.80
CA LEU A 85 -12.14 9.61 -3.06
C LEU A 85 -12.42 11.11 -2.96
N GLU A 86 -12.88 11.60 -1.81
CA GLU A 86 -13.08 13.02 -1.58
C GLU A 86 -11.77 13.81 -1.57
N VAL A 87 -10.71 13.27 -0.95
CA VAL A 87 -9.36 13.85 -1.07
C VAL A 87 -8.94 13.95 -2.53
N LEU A 88 -9.07 12.88 -3.31
CA LEU A 88 -8.72 12.87 -4.74
C LEU A 88 -9.50 13.94 -5.52
N ARG A 89 -10.82 14.06 -5.29
CA ARG A 89 -11.67 15.08 -5.93
C ARG A 89 -11.21 16.49 -5.62
N ARG A 90 -10.91 16.80 -4.36
CA ARG A 90 -10.47 18.14 -3.93
C ARG A 90 -9.11 18.50 -4.52
N CYS A 91 -8.20 17.55 -4.57
CA CYS A 91 -6.87 17.77 -5.14
C CYS A 91 -6.94 17.99 -6.66
N ALA A 92 -7.80 17.22 -7.36
CA ALA A 92 -8.06 17.41 -8.79
C ALA A 92 -8.80 18.72 -9.09
N GLY A 93 -9.64 19.19 -8.17
CA GLY A 93 -10.42 20.43 -8.28
C GLY A 93 -9.63 21.72 -7.98
N GLY A 94 -8.31 21.65 -7.80
CA GLY A 94 -7.46 22.82 -7.54
C GLY A 94 -6.91 22.92 -6.12
N GLY A 95 -7.15 21.91 -5.27
CA GLY A 95 -6.64 21.88 -3.90
C GLY A 95 -7.25 22.93 -2.99
N GLY A 96 -6.61 23.18 -1.84
CA GLY A 96 -7.01 24.20 -0.88
C GLY A 96 -6.93 23.74 0.56
N THR A 97 -7.39 24.60 1.46
CA THR A 97 -7.45 24.32 2.90
C THR A 97 -8.86 23.88 3.28
N PHE A 98 -8.98 22.72 3.91
CA PHE A 98 -10.27 22.13 4.28
C PHE A 98 -10.34 21.83 5.78
N ASP A 99 -11.53 21.89 6.35
CA ASP A 99 -11.72 21.52 7.75
C ASP A 99 -11.78 19.99 7.90
N GLN A 100 -11.06 19.48 8.89
CA GLN A 100 -11.00 18.06 9.23
C GLN A 100 -12.05 17.70 10.30
N VAL A 101 -12.58 16.47 10.23
CA VAL A 101 -13.49 15.98 11.28
C VAL A 101 -12.67 15.74 12.56
N GLY A 102 -13.09 16.36 13.66
CA GLY A 102 -12.33 16.41 14.91
C GLY A 102 -11.62 17.74 15.19
N GLY A 103 -11.73 18.71 14.27
CA GLY A 103 -11.09 20.02 14.39
C GLY A 103 -9.72 20.06 13.73
N GLY A 104 -9.31 21.24 13.26
CA GLY A 104 -8.09 21.44 12.50
C GLY A 104 -8.32 21.63 10.99
N LYS A 105 -7.29 22.11 10.30
CA LYS A 105 -7.29 22.39 8.87
C LYS A 105 -6.29 21.47 8.18
N ILE A 106 -6.71 20.81 7.11
CA ILE A 106 -5.84 20.07 6.22
C ILE A 106 -5.60 20.88 4.95
N GLU A 107 -4.33 21.06 4.59
CA GLU A 107 -3.93 21.65 3.32
C GLU A 107 -3.75 20.53 2.30
N LEU A 108 -4.51 20.62 1.20
CA LEU A 108 -4.44 19.70 0.08
C LEU A 108 -3.82 20.42 -1.12
N PRO A 109 -2.65 20.01 -1.62
CA PRO A 109 -2.09 20.58 -2.84
C PRO A 109 -2.92 20.21 -4.07
N ALA A 110 -2.93 21.10 -5.07
CA ALA A 110 -3.45 20.81 -6.39
C ALA A 110 -2.55 19.80 -7.11
N VAL A 111 -3.11 18.72 -7.64
CA VAL A 111 -2.34 17.71 -8.36
C VAL A 111 -3.18 16.99 -9.41
N ASN A 112 -2.53 16.58 -10.50
CA ASN A 112 -3.16 15.70 -11.47
C ASN A 112 -3.24 14.28 -10.88
N LEU A 113 -4.41 13.64 -10.98
CA LEU A 113 -4.61 12.28 -10.50
C LEU A 113 -3.71 11.26 -11.22
N ASN A 114 -3.29 11.55 -12.45
CA ASN A 114 -2.31 10.73 -13.16
C ASN A 114 -1.00 10.68 -12.41
N ASP A 115 -0.47 11.84 -12.05
CA ASP A 115 0.79 11.96 -11.35
C ASP A 115 0.72 11.29 -9.97
N VAL A 116 -0.44 11.32 -9.30
CA VAL A 116 -0.68 10.58 -8.05
C VAL A 116 -0.63 9.07 -8.28
N GLY A 117 -1.32 8.59 -9.32
CA GLY A 117 -1.33 7.18 -9.70
C GLY A 117 0.05 6.67 -10.09
N ASP A 118 0.79 7.45 -10.88
CA ASP A 118 2.15 7.14 -11.32
C ASP A 118 3.13 7.16 -10.15
N GLN A 119 3.04 8.17 -9.28
CA GLN A 119 3.86 8.25 -8.07
C GLN A 119 3.62 7.07 -7.12
N ALA A 120 2.35 6.66 -6.94
CA ALA A 120 2.03 5.47 -6.16
C ALA A 120 2.60 4.20 -6.82
N ASP A 121 2.55 4.11 -8.16
CA ASP A 121 3.08 2.97 -8.91
C ASP A 121 4.61 2.85 -8.79
N ASP A 122 5.33 3.97 -8.88
CA ASP A 122 6.78 4.00 -8.71
C ASP A 122 7.21 3.56 -7.29
N ILE A 123 6.47 4.00 -6.26
CA ILE A 123 6.72 3.58 -4.87
C ILE A 123 6.42 2.08 -4.71
N ILE A 124 5.30 1.59 -5.26
CA ILE A 124 4.95 0.16 -5.23
C ILE A 124 6.02 -0.67 -5.93
N ALA A 125 6.47 -0.25 -7.11
CA ALA A 125 7.51 -0.94 -7.86
C ALA A 125 8.81 -1.06 -7.05
N SER A 126 9.23 0.02 -6.40
CA SER A 126 10.41 0.03 -5.51
C SER A 126 10.27 -0.94 -4.32
N ILE A 127 9.08 -1.01 -3.72
CA ILE A 127 8.80 -1.95 -2.61
C ILE A 127 8.80 -3.40 -3.10
N GLU A 128 8.21 -3.66 -4.26
CA GLU A 128 8.03 -5.01 -4.81
C GLU A 128 9.27 -5.57 -5.52
N GLU A 129 10.22 -4.71 -5.89
CA GLU A 129 11.54 -5.08 -6.42
C GLU A 129 12.41 -5.79 -5.35
N LYS A 130 12.23 -5.46 -4.08
CA LYS A 130 12.92 -6.14 -2.97
C LYS A 130 12.54 -7.61 -2.93
N ALA A 131 13.49 -8.50 -2.60
CA ALA A 131 13.25 -9.94 -2.52
C ALA A 131 12.09 -10.28 -1.56
N LYS A 132 12.05 -9.62 -0.40
CA LYS A 132 10.97 -9.72 0.57
C LYS A 132 10.37 -8.33 0.82
N VAL A 133 9.05 -8.23 0.78
CA VAL A 133 8.32 -7.02 1.17
C VAL A 133 8.23 -6.99 2.70
N GLU A 134 8.85 -5.99 3.30
CA GLU A 134 8.92 -5.81 4.77
C GLU A 134 7.58 -5.31 5.34
N ASP A 135 7.04 -4.22 4.78
CA ASP A 135 5.77 -3.64 5.23
C ASP A 135 4.64 -3.90 4.21
N ARG A 136 3.96 -5.03 4.40
CA ARG A 136 2.79 -5.43 3.60
C ARG A 136 1.58 -4.52 3.82
N ARG A 137 1.51 -3.86 4.97
CA ARG A 137 0.42 -2.96 5.32
C ARG A 137 0.54 -1.65 4.56
N LEU A 138 1.74 -1.08 4.50
CA LEU A 138 2.05 0.07 3.65
C LEU A 138 1.81 -0.27 2.17
N LEU A 139 2.27 -1.44 1.71
CA LEU A 139 2.02 -1.89 0.34
C LEU A 139 0.51 -1.94 0.04
N ALA A 140 -0.30 -2.50 0.94
CA ALA A 140 -1.75 -2.54 0.75
C ALA A 140 -2.37 -1.13 0.64
N ARG A 141 -1.94 -0.19 1.50
CA ARG A 141 -2.39 1.22 1.45
C ARG A 141 -2.03 1.89 0.13
N LEU A 142 -0.81 1.68 -0.36
CA LEU A 142 -0.34 2.24 -1.62
C LEU A 142 -1.11 1.67 -2.82
N VAL A 143 -1.34 0.35 -2.84
CA VAL A 143 -2.12 -0.30 -3.89
C VAL A 143 -3.54 0.27 -3.93
N LEU A 144 -4.20 0.42 -2.77
CA LEU A 144 -5.53 1.05 -2.71
C LEU A 144 -5.51 2.48 -3.25
N ALA A 145 -4.55 3.31 -2.82
CA ALA A 145 -4.41 4.68 -3.29
C ALA A 145 -4.23 4.75 -4.82
N ARG A 146 -3.39 3.89 -5.40
CA ARG A 146 -3.17 3.79 -6.84
C ARG A 146 -4.44 3.41 -7.59
N GLU A 147 -5.12 2.35 -7.16
CA GLU A 147 -6.32 1.85 -7.84
C GLU A 147 -7.49 2.85 -7.77
N GLU A 148 -7.62 3.59 -6.67
CA GLU A 148 -8.65 4.62 -6.52
C GLU A 148 -8.36 5.87 -7.35
N ALA A 149 -7.09 6.31 -7.40
CA ALA A 149 -6.67 7.41 -8.28
C ALA A 149 -6.96 7.08 -9.75
N ARG A 150 -6.62 5.87 -10.20
CA ARG A 150 -6.92 5.38 -11.56
C ARG A 150 -8.42 5.26 -11.81
N SER A 151 -9.18 4.77 -10.84
CA SER A 151 -10.65 4.67 -10.95
C SER A 151 -11.32 6.04 -11.11
N MET A 152 -10.76 7.10 -10.53
CA MET A 152 -11.32 8.46 -10.59
C MET A 152 -11.08 9.17 -11.93
N LEU A 153 -10.13 8.71 -12.73
CA LEU A 153 -9.75 9.33 -14.01
C LEU A 153 -10.68 8.97 -15.18
N GLY A 154 -11.87 8.43 -14.90
CA GLY A 154 -12.90 8.13 -15.90
C GLY A 154 -12.60 6.93 -16.80
N GLY A 155 -11.40 6.35 -16.75
CA GLY A 155 -11.03 5.16 -17.53
C GLY A 155 -11.27 3.85 -16.78
N GLY A 156 -11.14 3.80 -15.45
CA GLY A 156 -11.36 2.54 -14.70
C GLY A 156 -10.56 1.37 -15.28
N LEU A 157 -11.23 0.27 -15.63
CA LEU A 157 -10.63 -0.88 -16.32
C LEU A 157 -10.41 -0.64 -17.83
N GLU A 158 -11.06 0.37 -18.40
CA GLU A 158 -11.00 0.77 -19.81
C GLU A 158 -9.96 1.86 -20.07
N ASP A 159 -9.17 2.23 -19.06
CA ASP A 159 -8.13 3.25 -19.22
C ASP A 159 -7.06 2.77 -20.20
N GLU A 160 -6.97 3.40 -21.37
CA GLU A 160 -5.98 3.09 -22.43
C GLU A 160 -4.53 3.24 -21.92
N ARG A 161 -4.31 3.99 -20.84
CA ARG A 161 -2.98 4.11 -20.21
C ARG A 161 -2.57 2.83 -19.46
N ILE A 162 -3.52 1.97 -19.13
CA ILE A 162 -3.22 0.63 -18.63
C ILE A 162 -2.51 -0.20 -19.72
N GLU A 163 -2.85 0.00 -21.00
CA GLU A 163 -2.13 -0.61 -22.12
C GLU A 163 -0.74 0.01 -22.33
N SER A 164 -0.60 1.32 -22.12
CA SER A 164 0.68 2.04 -22.28
C SER A 164 1.67 1.81 -21.14
N ASN A 165 1.21 1.27 -20.00
CA ASN A 165 2.07 0.90 -18.88
C ASN A 165 3.15 -0.11 -19.31
N LYS A 166 4.39 0.40 -19.41
CA LYS A 166 5.77 -0.13 -19.54
C LYS A 166 6.03 -1.62 -19.87
N ARG A 167 5.15 -2.57 -19.51
CA ARG A 167 5.27 -4.01 -19.82
C ARG A 167 4.19 -4.44 -20.81
N LYS A 168 4.61 -4.63 -22.08
CA LYS A 168 3.79 -5.26 -23.13
C LYS A 168 3.40 -6.70 -22.79
N ASN A 169 4.23 -7.39 -22.00
CA ASN A 169 4.00 -8.75 -21.54
C ASN A 169 3.53 -8.75 -20.09
N LEU A 170 2.53 -9.60 -19.80
CA LEU A 170 2.10 -9.83 -18.42
C LEU A 170 3.20 -10.58 -17.65
N PRO A 171 3.44 -10.22 -16.37
CA PRO A 171 4.34 -10.95 -15.49
C PRO A 171 3.96 -12.43 -15.38
N GLN A 172 4.92 -13.33 -15.62
CA GLN A 172 4.68 -14.77 -15.63
C GLN A 172 4.15 -15.33 -14.29
N PRO A 173 4.71 -14.95 -13.11
CA PRO A 173 4.23 -15.47 -11.83
C PRO A 173 2.76 -15.15 -11.57
N GLU A 174 2.35 -13.91 -11.85
CA GLU A 174 0.98 -13.44 -11.71
C GLU A 174 0.04 -14.20 -12.66
N VAL A 175 0.42 -14.41 -13.92
CA VAL A 175 -0.39 -15.16 -14.90
C VAL A 175 -0.54 -16.62 -14.50
N GLU A 176 0.53 -17.28 -14.05
CA GLU A 176 0.48 -18.66 -13.57
C GLU A 176 -0.42 -18.79 -12.34
N PHE A 177 -0.30 -17.86 -11.39
CA PHE A 177 -1.16 -17.82 -10.22
C PHE A 177 -2.63 -17.57 -10.61
N LEU A 178 -2.89 -16.61 -11.49
CA LEU A 178 -4.23 -16.33 -12.02
C LEU A 178 -4.85 -17.56 -12.67
N THR A 179 -4.09 -18.28 -13.50
CA THR A 179 -4.55 -19.51 -14.16
C THR A 179 -4.94 -20.59 -13.13
N LYS A 180 -4.21 -20.70 -12.01
CA LYS A 180 -4.56 -21.62 -10.93
C LYS A 180 -5.86 -21.23 -10.22
N ILE A 181 -6.03 -19.95 -9.90
CA ILE A 181 -7.20 -19.47 -9.14
C ILE A 181 -8.47 -19.38 -10.00
N THR A 182 -8.36 -19.16 -11.32
CA THR A 182 -9.52 -19.19 -12.23
C THR A 182 -10.05 -20.61 -12.43
N GLY A 183 -9.25 -21.64 -12.18
CA GLY A 183 -9.71 -23.04 -12.10
C GLY A 183 -10.51 -23.37 -10.83
N MET A 184 -10.52 -22.50 -9.83
CA MET A 184 -11.22 -22.71 -8.55
C MET A 184 -12.61 -22.04 -8.55
N LYS A 185 -13.55 -22.62 -7.81
CA LYS A 185 -14.86 -21.99 -7.58
C LYS A 185 -14.71 -20.77 -6.66
N PRO A 186 -15.39 -19.64 -6.95
CA PRO A 186 -15.51 -18.53 -6.01
C PRO A 186 -15.99 -19.00 -4.64
N GLY A 187 -15.28 -18.62 -3.58
CA GLY A 187 -15.57 -19.12 -2.23
C GLY A 187 -14.42 -18.97 -1.23
N PRO A 188 -14.56 -19.59 -0.04
CA PRO A 188 -13.64 -19.39 1.09
C PRO A 188 -12.23 -19.92 0.83
N GLU A 189 -12.09 -21.03 0.10
CA GLU A 189 -10.77 -21.58 -0.26
C GLU A 189 -10.02 -20.65 -1.21
N LEU A 190 -10.73 -20.03 -2.16
CA LEU A 190 -10.16 -19.06 -3.08
C LEU A 190 -9.76 -17.77 -2.34
N HIS A 191 -10.64 -17.27 -1.47
CA HIS A 191 -10.35 -16.15 -0.59
C HIS A 191 -9.09 -16.41 0.26
N LYS A 192 -8.99 -17.58 0.88
CA LYS A 192 -7.84 -17.97 1.69
C LYS A 192 -6.56 -17.99 0.88
N LYS A 193 -6.58 -18.53 -0.35
CA LYS A 193 -5.42 -18.55 -1.24
C LYS A 193 -4.98 -17.15 -1.65
N LEU A 194 -5.93 -16.26 -1.96
CA LEU A 194 -5.65 -14.84 -2.23
C LEU A 194 -5.06 -14.13 -1.00
N ALA A 195 -5.68 -14.31 0.17
CA ALA A 195 -5.24 -13.67 1.41
C ALA A 195 -3.82 -14.08 1.81
N ARG A 196 -3.48 -15.36 1.65
CA ARG A 196 -2.12 -15.87 1.89
C ARG A 196 -1.11 -15.15 1.00
N VAL A 197 -1.33 -15.11 -0.31
CA VAL A 197 -0.42 -14.44 -1.25
C VAL A 197 -0.27 -12.95 -0.95
N LEU A 198 -1.38 -12.24 -0.68
CA LEU A 198 -1.35 -10.82 -0.38
C LEU A 198 -0.58 -10.53 0.92
N ALA A 199 -0.77 -11.36 1.95
CA ALA A 199 -0.02 -11.33 3.20
C ALA A 199 1.45 -11.77 3.07
N GLY A 200 1.88 -12.25 1.89
CA GLY A 200 3.23 -12.77 1.67
C GLY A 200 3.46 -14.19 2.20
N GLN A 201 2.39 -14.92 2.48
CA GLN A 201 2.43 -16.34 2.82
C GLN A 201 2.44 -17.17 1.53
N ASP A 202 3.40 -18.08 1.43
CA ASP A 202 3.63 -19.01 0.32
C ASP A 202 3.89 -18.36 -1.06
N GLU A 203 3.78 -17.03 -1.17
CA GLU A 203 4.17 -16.23 -2.33
C GLU A 203 3.61 -16.71 -3.69
N GLY A 204 2.47 -17.41 -3.65
CA GLY A 204 1.81 -17.99 -4.82
C GLY A 204 2.26 -19.41 -5.19
N GLN A 205 3.21 -19.97 -4.43
CA GLN A 205 3.64 -21.36 -4.53
C GLN A 205 2.59 -22.31 -3.95
N ASP A 206 2.52 -23.52 -4.51
CA ASP A 206 1.67 -24.56 -3.95
C ASP A 206 2.35 -25.09 -2.68
N ILE A 207 1.59 -25.19 -1.59
CA ILE A 207 2.05 -25.88 -0.38
C ILE A 207 2.12 -27.36 -0.75
N LEU A 208 3.29 -27.80 -1.17
CA LEU A 208 3.53 -29.22 -1.40
C LEU A 208 3.44 -29.92 -0.05
N ASP A 209 2.57 -30.93 0.01
CA ASP A 209 2.52 -31.84 1.16
C ASP A 209 3.92 -32.41 1.39
N PRO A 210 4.51 -32.32 2.60
CA PRO A 210 5.85 -32.85 2.86
C PRO A 210 6.01 -34.33 2.48
N GLU A 211 4.93 -35.12 2.47
CA GLU A 211 4.95 -36.49 1.94
C GLU A 211 5.09 -36.53 0.41
N LYS A 212 4.43 -35.61 -0.31
CA LYS A 212 4.58 -35.47 -1.77
C LYS A 212 5.94 -34.90 -2.16
N VAL A 213 6.51 -33.99 -1.38
CA VAL A 213 7.90 -33.52 -1.56
C VAL A 213 8.87 -34.68 -1.43
N ARG A 214 8.74 -35.49 -0.37
CA ARG A 214 9.56 -36.71 -0.18
C ARG A 214 9.39 -37.73 -1.30
N GLN A 215 8.18 -37.89 -1.83
CA GLN A 215 7.92 -38.78 -2.98
C GLN A 215 8.55 -38.21 -4.27
N LEU A 216 8.50 -36.89 -4.49
CA LEU A 216 9.16 -36.22 -5.61
C LEU A 216 10.68 -36.34 -5.52
N ASP A 217 11.27 -36.11 -4.34
CA ASP A 217 12.70 -36.25 -4.08
C ASP A 217 13.17 -37.70 -4.30
N ASN A 218 12.39 -38.69 -3.86
CA ASN A 218 12.69 -40.10 -4.10
C ASN A 218 12.56 -40.50 -5.58
N TYR A 219 11.68 -39.84 -6.34
CA TYR A 219 11.53 -40.07 -7.78
C TYR A 219 12.67 -39.42 -8.58
N VAL A 220 13.05 -38.19 -8.22
CA VAL A 220 14.18 -37.44 -8.81
C VAL A 220 15.53 -38.09 -8.46
N ALA A 221 15.70 -38.60 -7.25
CA ALA A 221 16.89 -39.36 -6.85
C ALA A 221 17.06 -40.67 -7.64
N ARG A 222 15.95 -41.30 -8.07
CA ARG A 222 15.99 -42.52 -8.90
C ARG A 222 16.21 -42.24 -10.39
N SER A 223 15.82 -41.07 -10.90
CA SER A 223 16.00 -40.70 -12.31
C SER A 223 17.33 -39.99 -12.60
N ASN A 224 18.04 -39.48 -11.59
CA ASN A 224 19.29 -38.72 -11.74
C ASN A 224 20.58 -39.55 -11.90
N SER A 225 20.50 -40.83 -12.29
CA SER A 225 21.71 -41.59 -12.66
C SER A 225 22.31 -41.14 -13.99
N ILE A 226 21.57 -40.41 -14.83
CA ILE A 226 22.05 -39.89 -16.11
C ILE A 226 21.28 -38.60 -16.43
N ILE A 227 21.81 -37.41 -16.11
CA ILE A 227 21.59 -36.12 -16.82
C ILE A 227 22.39 -35.03 -16.10
N LYS A 228 23.12 -34.23 -16.91
CA LYS A 228 23.98 -33.11 -16.51
C LYS A 228 23.30 -32.19 -15.50
N LYS A 229 24.05 -31.75 -14.48
CA LYS A 229 23.70 -30.65 -13.55
C LYS A 229 23.13 -29.47 -14.34
N LYS A 230 21.80 -29.37 -14.39
CA LYS A 230 21.10 -28.18 -14.86
C LYS A 230 21.17 -27.21 -13.69
N GLU A 231 21.66 -26.00 -13.93
CA GLU A 231 21.61 -24.93 -12.94
C GLU A 231 20.18 -24.86 -12.37
N PRO A 232 20.03 -24.65 -11.05
CA PRO A 232 18.70 -24.53 -10.45
C PRO A 232 17.92 -23.48 -11.25
N PRO A 233 16.64 -23.74 -11.58
CA PRO A 233 15.84 -22.75 -12.29
C PRO A 233 15.92 -21.43 -11.53
N PRO A 234 15.99 -20.28 -12.24
CA PRO A 234 16.00 -18.99 -11.59
C PRO A 234 14.82 -18.94 -10.60
N PRO A 235 15.01 -18.39 -9.39
CA PRO A 235 13.97 -18.36 -8.38
C PRO A 235 12.71 -17.76 -9.01
N VAL A 236 11.61 -18.53 -9.01
CA VAL A 236 10.33 -18.06 -9.52
C VAL A 236 9.98 -16.83 -8.69
N LEU A 237 9.97 -15.67 -9.32
CA LEU A 237 9.68 -14.43 -8.63
C LEU A 237 8.31 -14.56 -7.97
N PRO A 238 8.21 -14.23 -6.67
CA PRO A 238 6.97 -14.38 -5.92
C PRO A 238 5.86 -13.51 -6.50
N VAL A 239 4.61 -13.94 -6.34
CA VAL A 239 3.45 -13.14 -6.77
C VAL A 239 3.39 -11.84 -5.94
N ARG A 240 3.43 -10.71 -6.64
CA ARG A 240 3.47 -9.38 -6.02
C ARG A 240 2.07 -8.74 -6.00
N PRO A 241 1.55 -8.26 -4.86
CA PRO A 241 0.19 -7.70 -4.75
C PRO A 241 -0.15 -6.61 -5.78
N GLY A 242 0.77 -5.66 -5.97
CA GLY A 242 0.65 -4.54 -6.89
C GLY A 242 0.65 -4.98 -8.34
N LEU A 243 1.53 -5.91 -8.73
CA LEU A 243 1.53 -6.52 -10.07
C LEU A 243 0.34 -7.45 -10.31
N LEU A 244 -0.12 -8.17 -9.28
CA LEU A 244 -1.25 -9.09 -9.35
C LEU A 244 -2.53 -8.34 -9.72
N ILE A 245 -2.87 -7.28 -8.99
CA ILE A 245 -4.07 -6.48 -9.31
C ILE A 245 -3.95 -5.79 -10.67
N GLN A 246 -2.75 -5.34 -11.07
CA GLN A 246 -2.52 -4.81 -12.42
C GLN A 246 -2.77 -5.88 -13.50
N THR A 247 -2.30 -7.10 -13.27
CA THR A 247 -2.49 -8.23 -14.18
C THR A 247 -3.97 -8.58 -14.30
N VAL A 248 -4.69 -8.64 -13.17
CA VAL A 248 -6.15 -8.82 -13.14
C VAL A 248 -6.87 -7.74 -13.94
N ASN A 249 -6.51 -6.47 -13.75
CA ASN A 249 -7.10 -5.35 -14.47
C ASN A 249 -6.83 -5.45 -15.98
N LYS A 250 -5.59 -5.76 -16.39
CA LYS A 250 -5.22 -5.94 -17.81
C LYS A 250 -5.98 -7.09 -18.47
N VAL A 251 -6.14 -8.22 -17.78
CA VAL A 251 -6.92 -9.36 -18.29
C VAL A 251 -8.39 -8.98 -18.43
N LEU A 252 -8.98 -8.33 -17.42
CA LEU A 252 -10.35 -7.84 -17.48
C LEU A 252 -10.57 -6.88 -18.65
N GLN A 253 -9.68 -5.91 -18.83
CA GLN A 253 -9.71 -4.97 -19.96
C GLN A 253 -9.72 -5.72 -21.30
N GLY A 254 -8.78 -6.65 -21.50
CA GLY A 254 -8.72 -7.47 -22.70
C GLY A 254 -10.00 -8.30 -22.92
N MET A 255 -10.63 -8.80 -21.85
CA MET A 255 -11.91 -9.53 -21.95
C MET A 255 -13.07 -8.63 -22.39
N TYR A 256 -13.15 -7.38 -21.88
CA TYR A 256 -14.16 -6.42 -22.34
C TYR A 256 -13.93 -6.00 -23.79
N SER A 257 -12.68 -5.80 -24.22
CA SER A 257 -12.35 -5.36 -25.58
C SER A 257 -12.53 -6.45 -26.64
N THR A 258 -12.17 -7.71 -26.33
CA THR A 258 -12.16 -8.81 -27.32
C THR A 258 -13.40 -9.69 -27.29
N ASN A 259 -14.29 -9.51 -26.32
CA ASN A 259 -15.53 -10.30 -26.13
C ASN A 259 -15.32 -11.84 -26.13
N THR A 260 -14.09 -12.29 -25.91
CA THR A 260 -13.68 -13.68 -26.08
C THR A 260 -12.93 -14.15 -24.85
N ALA A 261 -13.64 -14.78 -23.93
CA ALA A 261 -13.00 -15.50 -22.83
C ALA A 261 -13.27 -16.99 -22.97
N ARG A 262 -12.28 -17.74 -23.45
CA ARG A 262 -12.32 -19.20 -23.50
C ARG A 262 -12.07 -19.72 -22.07
N GLY A 263 -13.13 -20.14 -21.37
CA GLY A 263 -13.05 -20.92 -20.14
C GLY A 263 -13.01 -20.15 -18.80
N VAL A 264 -12.91 -18.81 -18.81
CA VAL A 264 -13.03 -17.96 -17.60
C VAL A 264 -14.13 -16.93 -17.84
N THR A 265 -15.06 -16.77 -16.90
CA THR A 265 -16.12 -15.76 -17.06
C THR A 265 -15.62 -14.38 -16.61
N VAL A 266 -16.07 -13.31 -17.27
CA VAL A 266 -15.81 -11.93 -16.83
C VAL A 266 -16.22 -11.75 -15.38
N GLN A 267 -17.37 -12.31 -15.00
CA GLN A 267 -17.90 -12.30 -13.63
C GLN A 267 -16.92 -12.91 -12.61
N GLN A 268 -16.23 -14.00 -12.96
CA GLN A 268 -15.25 -14.61 -12.07
C GLN A 268 -14.03 -13.69 -11.87
N MET A 269 -13.57 -13.03 -12.92
CA MET A 269 -12.46 -12.09 -12.83
C MET A 269 -12.83 -10.80 -12.10
N GLU A 270 -14.05 -10.29 -12.29
CA GLU A 270 -14.59 -9.17 -11.51
C GLU A 270 -14.68 -9.53 -10.03
N TRP A 271 -15.13 -10.76 -9.72
CA TRP A 271 -15.17 -11.29 -8.37
C TRP A 271 -13.76 -11.35 -7.75
N ILE A 272 -12.77 -11.91 -8.46
CA ILE A 272 -11.38 -11.97 -8.01
C ILE A 272 -10.83 -10.57 -7.73
N ARG A 273 -11.06 -9.61 -8.64
CA ARG A 273 -10.65 -8.21 -8.48
C ARG A 273 -11.25 -7.60 -7.21
N LYS A 274 -12.56 -7.77 -7.02
CA LYS A 274 -13.27 -7.27 -5.83
C LYS A 274 -12.70 -7.89 -4.55
N GLU A 275 -12.48 -9.20 -4.56
CA GLU A 275 -11.95 -9.93 -3.41
C GLU A 275 -10.55 -9.46 -3.01
N ILE A 276 -9.67 -9.23 -4.00
CA ILE A 276 -8.34 -8.65 -3.76
C ILE A 276 -8.45 -7.28 -3.10
N MET A 277 -9.31 -6.39 -3.63
CA MET A 277 -9.50 -5.05 -3.06
C MET A 277 -10.04 -5.10 -1.63
N GLU A 278 -10.96 -6.01 -1.33
CA GLU A 278 -11.47 -6.21 0.03
C GLU A 278 -10.38 -6.71 0.98
N ILE A 279 -9.57 -7.69 0.58
CA ILE A 279 -8.46 -8.20 1.39
C ILE A 279 -7.45 -7.08 1.67
N LEU A 280 -7.07 -6.32 0.65
CA LEU A 280 -6.13 -5.20 0.79
C LEU A 280 -6.66 -4.13 1.76
N GLN A 281 -7.95 -3.79 1.67
CA GLN A 281 -8.59 -2.87 2.61
C GLN A 281 -8.51 -3.37 4.06
N LYS A 282 -8.74 -4.68 4.27
CA LYS A 282 -8.60 -5.29 5.60
C LYS A 282 -7.15 -5.25 6.10
N MET A 283 -6.19 -5.63 5.27
CA MET A 283 -4.77 -5.58 5.64
C MET A 283 -4.29 -4.16 5.96
N ALA A 284 -4.75 -3.16 5.20
CA ALA A 284 -4.34 -1.78 5.38
C ALA A 284 -4.81 -1.16 6.71
N PHE A 285 -6.02 -1.50 7.17
CA PHE A 285 -6.70 -0.74 8.23
C PHE A 285 -7.37 -1.55 9.35
N LEU A 286 -7.57 -2.87 9.24
CA LEU A 286 -8.27 -3.66 10.27
C LEU A 286 -7.37 -4.25 11.37
N GLU A 287 -6.04 -4.19 11.26
CA GLU A 287 -5.12 -4.63 12.33
C GLU A 287 -4.72 -3.51 13.34
N SER A 288 -5.18 -2.26 13.17
CA SER A 288 -4.79 -1.13 14.05
C SER A 288 -5.51 -1.02 15.38
N ASP A 289 -6.59 -1.75 15.63
CA ASP A 289 -7.48 -1.47 16.78
C ASP A 289 -7.13 -2.22 18.08
N LYS A 290 -6.03 -3.01 18.13
CA LYS A 290 -5.74 -3.84 19.32
C LYS A 290 -4.45 -3.52 20.09
N SER A 291 -3.57 -2.64 19.59
CA SER A 291 -2.22 -2.52 20.19
C SER A 291 -1.66 -1.10 20.37
N ARG A 292 -2.48 -0.04 20.24
CA ARG A 292 -2.06 1.30 20.70
C ARG A 292 -3.07 1.85 21.69
N PRO A 293 -2.72 2.06 22.98
CA PRO A 293 -3.44 3.04 23.77
C PRO A 293 -3.25 4.40 23.09
N THR A 294 -4.34 4.95 22.57
CA THR A 294 -4.40 6.31 22.04
C THR A 294 -4.14 7.27 23.20
N SER A 295 -2.93 7.82 23.31
CA SER A 295 -2.62 8.93 24.23
C SER A 295 -3.22 10.26 23.79
N THR A 296 -3.96 10.29 22.69
CA THR A 296 -4.85 11.40 22.32
C THR A 296 -6.14 10.82 21.81
N GLY A 297 -7.24 11.08 22.52
CA GLY A 297 -8.59 10.62 22.21
C GLY A 297 -9.21 11.24 20.96
N VAL A 298 -8.48 11.26 19.84
CA VAL A 298 -9.03 11.57 18.52
C VAL A 298 -9.31 10.24 17.84
N LYS A 299 -10.57 9.83 17.89
CA LYS A 299 -11.10 8.82 16.97
C LYS A 299 -10.73 9.25 15.55
N GLN A 300 -10.00 8.42 14.81
CA GLN A 300 -9.75 8.62 13.38
C GLN A 300 -11.03 8.32 12.58
N GLU A 301 -12.08 9.11 12.81
CA GLU A 301 -13.35 9.06 12.08
C GLU A 301 -13.33 10.17 11.02
N SER A 302 -13.20 9.79 9.74
CA SER A 302 -13.30 10.63 8.52
C SER A 302 -12.40 11.89 8.45
N ILE A 303 -11.58 12.04 7.42
CA ILE A 303 -10.62 13.16 7.37
C ILE A 303 -11.27 14.48 6.93
N LEU A 304 -12.48 14.47 6.38
CA LEU A 304 -13.10 15.66 5.79
C LEU A 304 -14.59 15.73 6.08
N ASN A 305 -15.09 16.91 6.46
CA ASN A 305 -16.52 17.18 6.49
C ASN A 305 -17.09 17.05 5.05
N LYS A 306 -18.22 16.34 4.92
CA LYS A 306 -19.02 16.29 3.69
C LYS A 306 -19.76 17.62 3.53
N THR A 307 -19.10 18.63 3.00
CA THR A 307 -19.79 19.83 2.49
C THR A 307 -20.28 19.52 1.08
N PRO A 308 -21.57 19.73 0.75
CA PRO A 308 -22.03 19.60 -0.62
C PRO A 308 -21.39 20.70 -1.49
N LEU A 309 -20.84 20.29 -2.63
CA LEU A 309 -20.49 21.19 -3.75
C LEU A 309 -21.76 21.80 -4.35
#